data_AF-A0A1S3IQ44-F1
#
_entry.id   AF-A0A1S3IQ44-F1
#
_cell.length_a   1.000
_cell.length_b   1.000
_cell.length_c   1.000
_cell.angle_alpha   90.00
_cell.angle_beta   90.00
_cell.angle_gamma   90.00
#
_symmetry.space_group_name_H-M   'P 1'
#
loop_
_entity.id
_entity.type
_entity.pdbx_description
1 polymer ?
#
loop_
_entity_poly.entity_id
_entity_poly.type
_entity_poly.pdbx_seq_one_letter_code
_entity_poly.pdbx_strand_id
1 'polypeptide(L)'
;MQLCRSWLEPGLLVSAVMVLTVLGVNPREEDGLKNARHSEEGVKKVLDSLNRAQRQQEIMERREEYLINITINEKFSWVNYTDGLPNFFLQDERDALENSYAYRESAMVYVGNKGVSECIKKIVEKKQLSVSDFVDSEARAEWERRNNRGNLDKTDQDFKFHVGDFTFGLCQGRGKEKCAYFITIEDPFQRAIRTYELCKRERSHPVCSLLDAKKVTLLQWTVHHGNYLLHQLSFHGNYCDANVENIPHKYKHVTDKEDLPCWFKQKLKMEENISDADFFHLTSFIVRNLEKWFAAVGLQEDLENSGKIFQHVLQLPFTKCFSEKVKNAKSQVDFSHDDDNNNRVNRKPKRTLVPEDEGYDYENDPNVLRYDFRIEKALEADKLIYKQAQRIFRLQKQRLLNKTK
;
A
#
# COMPACT_ATOMS: atom_id res chain seq x y z
N MET A 1 -26.81 -5.37 7.81
CA MET A 1 -26.26 -6.56 8.48
C MET A 1 -24.76 -6.37 8.64
N GLN A 2 -24.31 -5.83 9.78
CA GLN A 2 -22.90 -5.62 10.09
C GLN A 2 -22.31 -6.92 10.63
N LEU A 3 -21.51 -7.60 9.81
CA LEU A 3 -20.62 -8.65 10.28
C LEU A 3 -19.32 -7.98 10.73
N CYS A 4 -19.13 -7.84 12.05
CA CYS A 4 -17.82 -7.59 12.64
C CYS A 4 -16.89 -8.76 12.26
N ARG A 5 -16.08 -8.59 11.22
CA ARG A 5 -14.92 -9.46 10.95
C ARG A 5 -13.71 -8.81 11.58
N SER A 6 -13.40 -9.21 12.82
CA SER A 6 -12.05 -9.03 13.32
C SER A 6 -11.12 -9.90 12.48
N TRP A 7 -10.05 -9.29 11.98
CA TRP A 7 -8.92 -10.03 11.45
C TRP A 7 -8.32 -10.82 12.61
N LEU A 8 -8.71 -12.08 12.72
CA LEU A 8 -8.06 -13.04 13.61
C LEU A 8 -6.64 -13.22 13.09
N GLU A 9 -5.68 -12.63 13.82
CA GLU A 9 -4.28 -12.98 13.68
C GLU A 9 -4.10 -14.50 13.85
N PRO A 10 -3.00 -15.10 13.34
CA PRO A 10 -2.69 -16.53 13.50
C PRO A 10 -2.58 -17.05 14.96
N GLY A 11 -2.91 -16.24 15.96
CA GLY A 11 -2.79 -16.54 17.39
C GLY A 11 -3.80 -17.55 17.94
N LEU A 12 -4.86 -17.92 17.20
CA LEU A 12 -5.82 -18.93 17.67
C LEU A 12 -5.23 -20.35 17.78
N LEU A 13 -4.20 -20.66 17.00
CA LEU A 13 -3.47 -21.94 17.13
C LEU A 13 -2.60 -21.99 18.41
N VAL A 14 -2.15 -20.84 18.91
CA VAL A 14 -1.35 -20.77 20.14
C VAL A 14 -2.23 -20.95 21.38
N SER A 15 -3.49 -20.49 21.34
CA SER A 15 -4.43 -20.72 22.44
C SER A 15 -4.82 -22.19 22.62
N ALA A 16 -4.88 -22.98 21.55
CA ALA A 16 -5.16 -24.41 21.66
C ALA A 16 -4.02 -25.20 22.36
N VAL A 17 -2.76 -24.76 22.18
CA VAL A 17 -1.59 -25.37 22.84
C VAL A 17 -1.54 -25.04 24.34
N MET A 18 -2.00 -23.84 24.76
CA MET A 18 -2.10 -23.49 26.19
C MET A 18 -3.19 -24.27 26.94
N VAL A 19 -4.26 -24.71 26.28
CA VAL A 19 -5.32 -25.49 26.94
C VAL A 19 -4.83 -26.88 27.37
N LEU A 20 -3.84 -27.45 26.67
CA LEU A 20 -3.27 -28.76 27.02
C LEU A 20 -2.32 -28.71 28.23
N THR A 21 -1.81 -27.53 28.61
CA THR A 21 -0.89 -27.39 29.75
C THR A 21 -1.60 -27.15 31.09
N VAL A 22 -2.90 -26.83 31.09
CA VAL A 22 -3.69 -26.53 32.31
C VAL A 22 -4.34 -27.77 32.92
N LEU A 23 -4.30 -28.93 32.26
CA LEU A 23 -4.73 -30.21 32.85
C LEU A 23 -3.61 -30.78 33.75
N GLY A 24 -3.40 -30.14 34.89
CA GLY A 24 -2.54 -30.62 35.97
C GLY A 24 -3.09 -31.93 36.55
N VAL A 25 -2.60 -33.06 36.04
CA VAL A 25 -2.90 -34.39 36.58
C VAL A 25 -1.75 -34.79 37.50
N ASN A 26 -2.00 -34.74 38.81
CA ASN A 26 -1.12 -35.26 39.85
C ASN A 26 -1.48 -36.74 40.09
N PRO A 27 -0.57 -37.71 39.91
CA PRO A 27 -0.92 -39.12 39.95
C PRO A 27 -1.03 -39.65 41.39
N ARG A 28 -2.23 -40.10 41.77
CA ARG A 28 -2.40 -41.16 42.77
C ARG A 28 -2.91 -42.40 42.03
N GLU A 29 -2.07 -43.42 41.97
CA GLU A 29 -2.36 -44.80 41.53
C GLU A 29 -3.51 -45.32 42.43
N GLU A 30 -4.72 -45.61 41.97
CA GLU A 30 -5.10 -46.78 41.17
C GLU A 30 -6.39 -46.55 40.33
N ASP A 31 -6.95 -45.33 40.26
CA ASP A 31 -8.13 -44.99 39.42
C ASP A 31 -7.77 -44.62 37.95
N GLY A 32 -6.50 -44.77 37.57
CA GLY A 32 -5.92 -44.20 36.34
C GLY A 32 -6.41 -44.78 35.00
N LEU A 33 -6.91 -46.02 34.96
CA LEU A 33 -7.26 -46.67 33.69
C LEU A 33 -8.62 -46.22 33.11
N LYS A 34 -9.58 -45.82 33.94
CA LYS A 34 -10.87 -45.27 33.45
C LYS A 34 -10.74 -43.80 33.04
N ASN A 35 -9.90 -43.05 33.74
CA ASN A 35 -9.61 -41.64 33.43
C ASN A 35 -8.77 -41.49 32.14
N ALA A 36 -7.86 -42.42 31.84
CA ALA A 36 -7.10 -42.39 30.59
C ALA A 36 -7.99 -42.52 29.34
N ARG A 37 -8.98 -43.42 29.34
CA ARG A 37 -9.93 -43.56 28.21
C ARG A 37 -10.85 -42.35 28.04
N HIS A 38 -11.24 -41.70 29.13
CA HIS A 38 -12.01 -40.45 29.06
C HIS A 38 -11.17 -39.27 28.55
N SER A 39 -9.87 -39.26 28.87
CA SER A 39 -8.90 -38.29 28.35
C SER A 39 -8.68 -38.45 26.85
N GLU A 40 -8.49 -39.68 26.35
CA GLU A 40 -8.33 -39.94 24.90
C GLU A 40 -9.55 -39.55 24.07
N GLU A 41 -10.76 -39.87 24.55
CA GLU A 41 -12.01 -39.47 23.89
C GLU A 41 -12.18 -37.94 23.90
N GLY A 42 -11.72 -37.27 24.95
CA GLY A 42 -11.67 -35.81 25.04
C GLY A 42 -10.72 -35.19 24.00
N VAL A 43 -9.48 -35.70 23.90
CA VAL A 43 -8.49 -35.23 22.92
C VAL A 43 -8.97 -35.45 21.50
N LYS A 44 -9.57 -36.61 21.20
CA LYS A 44 -10.13 -36.92 19.89
C LYS A 44 -11.23 -35.93 19.49
N LYS A 45 -12.16 -35.61 20.41
CA LYS A 45 -13.21 -34.61 20.16
C LYS A 45 -12.67 -33.20 19.89
N VAL A 46 -11.61 -32.80 20.60
CA VAL A 46 -10.93 -31.51 20.37
C VAL A 46 -10.28 -31.50 18.99
N LEU A 47 -9.53 -32.54 18.64
CA LEU A 47 -8.88 -32.67 17.33
C LEU A 47 -9.89 -32.66 16.19
N ASP A 48 -10.99 -33.39 16.32
CA ASP A 48 -12.08 -33.39 15.33
C ASP A 48 -12.72 -32.02 15.17
N SER A 49 -12.87 -31.27 16.26
CA SER A 49 -13.42 -29.90 16.23
C SER A 49 -12.46 -28.91 15.57
N LEU A 50 -11.16 -29.02 15.85
CA LEU A 50 -10.12 -28.22 15.19
C LEU A 50 -10.07 -28.52 13.68
N ASN A 51 -10.10 -29.80 13.30
CA ASN A 51 -10.12 -30.22 11.89
C ASN A 51 -11.37 -29.71 11.17
N ARG A 52 -12.54 -29.72 11.82
CA ARG A 52 -13.77 -29.12 11.26
C ARG A 52 -13.64 -27.61 11.08
N ALA A 53 -13.11 -26.90 12.07
CA ALA A 53 -12.92 -25.46 12.00
C ALA A 53 -11.93 -25.09 10.87
N GLN A 54 -10.82 -25.81 10.74
CA GLN A 54 -9.85 -25.62 9.67
C GLN A 54 -10.49 -25.85 8.28
N ARG A 55 -11.24 -26.95 8.10
CA ARG A 55 -11.97 -27.21 6.84
C ARG A 55 -12.99 -26.12 6.52
N GLN A 56 -13.72 -25.62 7.51
CA GLN A 56 -14.67 -24.53 7.32
C GLN A 56 -13.94 -23.24 6.89
N GLN A 57 -12.80 -22.95 7.50
CA GLN A 57 -11.97 -21.81 7.12
C GLN A 57 -11.48 -21.93 5.67
N GLU A 58 -10.93 -23.08 5.28
CA GLU A 58 -10.47 -23.34 3.91
C GLU A 58 -11.60 -23.20 2.87
N ILE A 59 -12.82 -23.67 3.20
CA ILE A 59 -14.01 -23.50 2.33
C ILE A 59 -14.35 -22.02 2.18
N MET A 60 -14.32 -21.25 3.27
CA MET A 60 -14.64 -19.82 3.24
C MET A 60 -13.59 -19.03 2.45
N GLU A 61 -12.31 -19.35 2.59
CA GLU A 61 -11.20 -18.73 1.84
C GLU A 61 -11.32 -19.01 0.34
N ARG A 62 -11.59 -20.26 -0.06
CA ARG A 62 -11.82 -20.62 -1.48
C ARG A 62 -13.02 -19.91 -2.07
N ARG A 63 -14.11 -19.81 -1.31
CA ARG A 63 -15.32 -19.09 -1.75
C ARG A 63 -15.03 -17.61 -1.95
N GLU A 64 -14.31 -17.00 -1.02
CA GLU A 64 -13.91 -15.60 -1.12
C GLU A 64 -12.99 -15.37 -2.33
N GLU A 65 -11.99 -16.22 -2.54
CA GLU A 65 -11.12 -16.16 -3.72
C GLU A 65 -11.90 -16.28 -5.02
N TYR A 66 -12.87 -17.19 -5.09
CA TYR A 66 -13.76 -17.33 -6.24
C TYR A 66 -14.57 -16.04 -6.51
N LEU A 67 -15.16 -15.44 -5.47
CA LEU A 67 -15.92 -14.19 -5.60
C LEU A 67 -15.04 -13.00 -6.00
N ILE A 68 -13.82 -12.93 -5.43
CA ILE A 68 -12.82 -11.93 -5.84
C ILE A 68 -12.52 -12.09 -7.33
N ASN A 69 -12.19 -13.30 -7.77
CA ASN A 69 -11.83 -13.55 -9.17
C ASN A 69 -12.97 -13.22 -10.14
N ILE A 70 -14.22 -13.56 -9.82
CA ILE A 70 -15.39 -13.14 -10.61
C ILE A 70 -15.44 -11.61 -10.70
N THR A 71 -15.39 -10.93 -9.55
CA THR A 71 -15.51 -9.47 -9.49
C THR A 71 -14.41 -8.79 -10.31
N ILE A 72 -13.17 -9.27 -10.19
CA ILE A 72 -12.04 -8.74 -10.95
C ILE A 72 -12.24 -8.97 -12.45
N ASN A 73 -12.58 -10.18 -12.87
CA ASN A 73 -12.72 -10.47 -14.30
C ASN A 73 -13.90 -9.75 -14.95
N GLU A 74 -15.01 -9.57 -14.23
CA GLU A 74 -16.22 -8.96 -14.77
C GLU A 74 -16.21 -7.43 -14.68
N LYS A 75 -15.66 -6.85 -13.61
CA LYS A 75 -15.77 -5.41 -13.31
C LYS A 75 -14.45 -4.66 -13.34
N PHE A 76 -13.32 -5.34 -13.13
CA PHE A 76 -11.99 -4.72 -13.00
C PHE A 76 -10.93 -5.47 -13.82
N SER A 77 -11.30 -5.91 -15.02
CA SER A 77 -10.46 -6.81 -15.83
C SER A 77 -9.10 -6.21 -16.17
N TRP A 78 -8.99 -4.88 -16.26
CA TRP A 78 -7.74 -4.15 -16.47
C TRP A 78 -6.76 -4.29 -15.30
N VAL A 79 -7.21 -4.60 -14.08
CA VAL A 79 -6.36 -4.77 -12.90
C VAL A 79 -5.63 -6.13 -12.90
N ASN A 80 -5.96 -7.02 -13.84
CA ASN A 80 -5.27 -8.31 -13.96
C ASN A 80 -3.91 -8.16 -14.67
N TYR A 81 -2.92 -7.59 -13.95
CA TYR A 81 -1.57 -7.36 -14.46
C TYR A 81 -0.73 -8.64 -14.48
N THR A 82 -0.29 -9.05 -15.67
CA THR A 82 0.58 -10.23 -15.87
C THR A 82 2.00 -9.89 -16.32
N ASP A 83 2.23 -8.64 -16.76
CA ASP A 83 3.48 -8.24 -17.44
C ASP A 83 4.54 -7.70 -16.46
N GLY A 84 4.30 -7.83 -15.15
CA GLY A 84 5.27 -7.50 -14.10
C GLY A 84 6.22 -8.65 -13.80
N LEU A 85 7.46 -8.33 -13.48
CA LEU A 85 8.37 -9.27 -12.83
C LEU A 85 7.99 -9.41 -11.34
N PRO A 86 7.90 -10.65 -10.82
CA PRO A 86 7.53 -10.87 -9.43
C PRO A 86 8.64 -10.40 -8.47
N ASN A 87 8.37 -10.38 -7.17
CA ASN A 87 9.31 -9.89 -6.18
C ASN A 87 10.59 -10.74 -6.14
N PHE A 88 11.73 -10.12 -6.44
CA PHE A 88 13.02 -10.80 -6.58
C PHE A 88 13.41 -11.60 -5.33
N PHE A 89 13.10 -11.07 -4.14
CA PHE A 89 13.50 -11.71 -2.91
C PHE A 89 12.57 -12.82 -2.50
N LEU A 90 11.30 -12.83 -2.92
CA LEU A 90 10.29 -13.76 -2.40
C LEU A 90 10.04 -14.98 -3.30
N GLN A 91 10.67 -15.01 -4.47
CA GLN A 91 10.73 -16.19 -5.33
C GLN A 91 11.60 -17.30 -4.74
N ASP A 92 11.43 -18.51 -5.30
CA ASP A 92 12.38 -19.60 -5.13
C ASP A 92 13.76 -19.18 -5.64
N GLU A 93 14.82 -19.63 -4.97
CA GLU A 93 16.19 -19.17 -5.27
C GLU A 93 16.62 -19.51 -6.70
N ARG A 94 16.15 -20.65 -7.24
CA ARG A 94 16.39 -21.06 -8.63
C ARG A 94 15.77 -20.07 -9.61
N ASP A 95 14.48 -19.76 -9.41
CA ASP A 95 13.76 -18.80 -10.25
C ASP A 95 14.40 -17.40 -10.15
N ALA A 96 14.83 -16.98 -8.96
CA ALA A 96 15.47 -15.68 -8.78
C ALA A 96 16.81 -15.58 -9.53
N LEU A 97 17.59 -16.68 -9.58
CA LEU A 97 18.87 -16.71 -10.29
C LEU A 97 18.65 -16.73 -11.81
N GLU A 98 17.75 -17.58 -12.30
CA GLU A 98 17.39 -17.67 -13.72
C GLU A 98 16.80 -16.36 -14.24
N ASN A 99 15.96 -15.71 -13.44
CA ASN A 99 15.33 -14.45 -13.81
C ASN A 99 16.23 -13.22 -13.57
N SER A 100 17.42 -13.37 -12.97
CA SER A 100 18.29 -12.23 -12.63
C SER A 100 18.60 -11.33 -13.85
N TYR A 101 18.78 -11.94 -15.02
CA TYR A 101 18.95 -11.23 -16.28
C TYR A 101 17.69 -10.44 -16.68
N ALA A 102 16.50 -11.00 -16.45
CA ALA A 102 15.22 -10.36 -16.77
C ALA A 102 15.01 -9.06 -15.96
N TYR A 103 15.40 -8.99 -14.69
CA TYR A 103 15.29 -7.75 -13.90
C TYR A 103 16.18 -6.61 -14.42
N ARG A 104 17.32 -6.95 -15.03
CA ARG A 104 18.25 -5.98 -15.61
C ARG A 104 17.81 -5.52 -17.00
N GLU A 105 17.36 -6.46 -17.81
CA GLU A 105 17.00 -6.20 -19.21
C GLU A 105 15.55 -5.75 -19.42
N SER A 106 14.68 -5.92 -18.44
CA SER A 106 13.33 -5.36 -18.46
C SER A 106 13.30 -3.83 -18.46
N ALA A 107 12.20 -3.23 -18.92
CA ALA A 107 11.92 -1.84 -18.63
C ALA A 107 11.64 -1.69 -17.12
N MET A 108 12.21 -0.64 -16.53
CA MET A 108 12.12 -0.37 -15.11
C MET A 108 11.04 0.68 -14.87
N VAL A 109 10.12 0.39 -13.95
CA VAL A 109 8.97 1.26 -13.71
C VAL A 109 8.89 1.60 -12.23
N TYR A 110 9.17 2.87 -11.91
CA TYR A 110 8.98 3.39 -10.57
C TYR A 110 7.56 3.92 -10.41
N VAL A 111 6.83 3.33 -9.47
CA VAL A 111 5.53 3.84 -9.02
C VAL A 111 5.78 4.64 -7.75
N GLY A 112 5.55 5.96 -7.79
CA GLY A 112 5.74 6.79 -6.61
C GLY A 112 5.92 8.28 -6.90
N ASN A 113 6.12 9.02 -5.82
CA ASN A 113 6.07 10.47 -5.85
C ASN A 113 7.23 11.13 -6.62
N LYS A 114 6.98 12.38 -7.04
CA LYS A 114 7.95 13.23 -7.74
C LYS A 114 9.26 13.40 -6.99
N GLY A 115 9.20 13.49 -5.65
CA GLY A 115 10.38 13.68 -4.82
C GLY A 115 11.44 12.62 -5.06
N VAL A 116 11.09 11.34 -4.96
CA VAL A 116 12.03 10.24 -5.23
C VAL A 116 12.37 10.16 -6.72
N SER A 117 11.39 10.42 -7.60
CA SER A 117 11.54 10.33 -9.06
C SER A 117 12.66 11.21 -9.62
N GLU A 118 12.80 12.46 -9.17
CA GLU A 118 13.89 13.37 -9.63
C GLU A 118 15.29 12.79 -9.37
N CYS A 119 15.43 12.13 -8.24
CA CYS A 119 16.69 11.54 -7.83
C CYS A 119 16.99 10.25 -8.61
N ILE A 120 15.95 9.48 -8.95
CA ILE A 120 16.03 8.36 -9.88
C ILE A 120 16.43 8.85 -11.28
N LYS A 121 15.81 9.91 -11.81
CA LYS A 121 16.15 10.48 -13.13
C LYS A 121 17.65 10.78 -13.24
N LYS A 122 18.26 11.41 -12.23
CA LYS A 122 19.71 11.67 -12.19
C LYS A 122 20.57 10.40 -12.29
N ILE A 123 20.14 9.29 -11.66
CA ILE A 123 20.85 8.00 -11.77
C ILE A 123 20.77 7.47 -13.20
N VAL A 124 19.58 7.53 -13.79
CA VAL A 124 19.27 6.99 -15.11
C VAL A 124 19.99 7.78 -16.21
N GLU A 125 19.96 9.12 -16.13
CA GLU A 125 20.71 10.03 -17.00
C GLU A 125 22.23 9.78 -16.94
N LYS A 126 22.78 9.61 -15.73
CA LYS A 126 24.21 9.29 -15.55
C LYS A 126 24.59 7.93 -16.17
N LYS A 127 23.63 7.02 -16.29
CA LYS A 127 23.79 5.72 -16.94
C LYS A 127 23.45 5.75 -18.43
N GLN A 128 23.15 6.92 -18.99
CA GLN A 128 22.77 7.10 -20.39
C GLN A 128 21.58 6.23 -20.81
N LEU A 129 20.67 5.98 -19.86
CA LEU A 129 19.43 5.28 -20.12
C LEU A 129 18.33 6.31 -20.43
N SER A 130 17.46 5.98 -21.38
CA SER A 130 16.28 6.77 -21.70
C SER A 130 15.27 6.74 -20.54
N VAL A 131 14.77 7.90 -20.13
CA VAL A 131 13.77 8.05 -19.07
C VAL A 131 12.57 8.83 -19.56
N SER A 132 11.36 8.39 -19.21
CA SER A 132 10.13 9.11 -19.54
C SER A 132 10.01 10.41 -18.74
N ASP A 133 9.12 11.28 -19.19
CA ASP A 133 8.58 12.33 -18.34
C ASP A 133 7.79 11.74 -17.15
N PHE A 134 7.52 12.59 -16.16
CA PHE A 134 6.79 12.16 -14.98
C PHE A 134 5.34 11.82 -15.38
N VAL A 135 4.92 10.58 -15.13
CA VAL A 135 3.58 10.09 -15.52
C VAL A 135 2.60 10.32 -14.37
N ASP A 136 1.83 11.40 -14.47
CA ASP A 136 0.64 11.66 -13.66
C ASP A 136 -0.62 10.99 -14.25
N SER A 137 -1.80 11.26 -13.66
CA SER A 137 -3.04 10.62 -14.10
C SER A 137 -3.46 11.02 -15.52
N GLU A 138 -3.20 12.25 -15.91
CA GLU A 138 -3.49 12.81 -17.22
C GLU A 138 -2.59 12.19 -18.29
N ALA A 139 -1.28 12.17 -18.02
CA ALA A 139 -0.29 11.53 -18.89
C ALA A 139 -0.54 10.01 -19.03
N ARG A 140 -0.93 9.33 -17.93
CA ARG A 140 -1.29 7.91 -17.97
C ARG A 140 -2.53 7.67 -18.84
N ALA A 141 -3.56 8.49 -18.71
CA ALA A 141 -4.77 8.40 -19.53
C ALA A 141 -4.46 8.57 -21.02
N GLU A 142 -3.62 9.55 -21.34
CA GLU A 142 -3.18 9.79 -22.71
C GLU A 142 -2.36 8.62 -23.26
N TRP A 143 -1.48 8.05 -22.45
CA TRP A 143 -0.73 6.85 -22.80
C TRP A 143 -1.68 5.70 -23.15
N GLU A 144 -2.70 5.41 -22.32
CA GLU A 144 -3.66 4.34 -22.58
C GLU A 144 -4.47 4.59 -23.85
N ARG A 145 -4.92 5.84 -24.07
CA ARG A 145 -5.62 6.23 -25.31
C ARG A 145 -4.78 5.99 -26.55
N ARG A 146 -3.48 6.32 -26.51
CA ARG A 146 -2.56 6.09 -27.63
C ARG A 146 -2.27 4.60 -27.83
N ASN A 147 -2.08 3.85 -26.75
CA ASN A 147 -1.86 2.40 -26.79
C ASN A 147 -3.05 1.66 -27.43
N ASN A 148 -4.27 1.98 -26.98
CA ASN A 148 -5.50 1.35 -27.47
C ASN A 148 -5.78 1.66 -28.96
N ARG A 149 -5.26 2.78 -29.47
CA ARG A 149 -5.35 3.15 -30.89
C ARG A 149 -4.25 2.52 -31.75
N GLY A 150 -3.30 1.78 -31.16
CA GLY A 150 -2.12 1.29 -31.86
C GLY A 150 -1.14 2.40 -32.27
N ASN A 151 -1.29 3.61 -31.71
CA ASN A 151 -0.52 4.81 -32.04
C ASN A 151 0.51 5.13 -30.95
N LEU A 152 1.01 4.11 -30.23
CA LEU A 152 2.13 4.36 -29.33
C LEU A 152 3.36 4.65 -30.18
N ASP A 153 3.89 5.87 -30.07
CA ASP A 153 5.12 6.23 -30.78
C ASP A 153 6.25 5.30 -30.35
N LYS A 154 7.12 4.95 -31.31
CA LYS A 154 8.31 4.12 -31.03
C LYS A 154 9.13 4.68 -29.87
N THR A 155 9.24 6.01 -29.80
CA THR A 155 9.95 6.72 -28.72
C THR A 155 9.41 6.40 -27.33
N ASP A 156 8.11 6.20 -27.19
CA ASP A 156 7.54 5.84 -25.90
C ASP A 156 7.86 4.40 -25.53
N GLN A 157 7.83 3.50 -26.52
CA GLN A 157 8.19 2.10 -26.36
C GLN A 157 9.66 1.94 -25.94
N ASP A 158 10.52 2.79 -26.47
CA ASP A 158 11.98 2.74 -26.28
C ASP A 158 12.44 3.24 -24.89
N PHE A 159 11.57 3.87 -24.09
CA PHE A 159 11.94 4.26 -22.72
C PHE A 159 12.23 3.04 -21.84
N LYS A 160 13.52 2.86 -21.55
CA LYS A 160 14.02 1.90 -20.56
C LYS A 160 13.49 2.17 -19.14
N PHE A 161 13.17 3.41 -18.80
CA PHE A 161 12.78 3.81 -17.45
C PHE A 161 11.54 4.70 -17.44
N HIS A 162 10.53 4.32 -16.65
CA HIS A 162 9.31 5.11 -16.42
C HIS A 162 9.23 5.53 -14.96
N VAL A 163 8.86 6.79 -14.70
CA VAL A 163 8.69 7.33 -13.33
C VAL A 163 7.40 8.12 -13.22
N GLY A 164 6.67 7.96 -12.12
CA GLY A 164 5.43 8.70 -11.94
C GLY A 164 4.50 8.11 -10.87
N ASP A 165 3.47 8.86 -10.56
CA ASP A 165 2.43 8.46 -9.61
C ASP A 165 1.48 7.43 -10.23
N PHE A 166 1.29 7.44 -11.55
CA PHE A 166 0.35 6.59 -12.27
C PHE A 166 1.05 5.73 -13.34
N THR A 167 2.26 5.27 -13.05
CA THR A 167 3.04 4.42 -13.97
C THR A 167 2.70 2.93 -13.89
N PHE A 168 1.98 2.51 -12.85
CA PHE A 168 1.58 1.12 -12.71
C PHE A 168 0.70 0.71 -13.90
N GLY A 169 1.03 -0.41 -14.54
CA GLY A 169 0.32 -0.87 -15.74
C GLY A 169 0.81 -0.32 -17.07
N LEU A 170 1.85 0.53 -17.13
CA LEU A 170 2.44 1.03 -18.39
C LEU A 170 3.00 -0.04 -19.32
N CYS A 171 3.24 -1.25 -18.81
CA CYS A 171 3.74 -2.33 -19.64
C CYS A 171 2.67 -3.28 -20.16
N GLN A 172 1.40 -3.08 -19.77
CA GLN A 172 0.31 -3.89 -20.31
C GLN A 172 0.22 -3.74 -21.83
N GLY A 173 0.31 -4.86 -22.53
CA GLY A 173 0.18 -4.89 -23.99
C GLY A 173 1.43 -4.46 -24.77
N ARG A 174 2.58 -4.26 -24.11
CA ARG A 174 3.87 -3.98 -24.79
C ARG A 174 4.53 -5.20 -25.44
N GLY A 175 3.83 -6.32 -25.56
CA GLY A 175 4.33 -7.54 -26.17
C GLY A 175 5.00 -8.47 -25.16
N LYS A 176 6.18 -9.00 -25.50
CA LYS A 176 6.84 -10.08 -24.72
C LYS A 176 7.70 -9.58 -23.55
N GLU A 177 8.02 -8.30 -23.50
CA GLU A 177 8.93 -7.75 -22.49
C GLU A 177 8.19 -7.48 -21.19
N LYS A 178 8.60 -8.19 -20.13
CA LYS A 178 8.12 -7.93 -18.77
C LYS A 178 8.78 -6.66 -18.22
N CYS A 179 8.14 -6.06 -17.21
CA CYS A 179 8.65 -4.87 -16.53
C CYS A 179 9.01 -5.14 -15.07
N ALA A 180 10.13 -4.58 -14.64
CA ALA A 180 10.51 -4.54 -13.24
C ALA A 180 9.82 -3.33 -12.57
N TYR A 181 8.59 -3.52 -12.09
CA TYR A 181 7.93 -2.52 -11.27
C TYR A 181 8.54 -2.49 -9.87
N PHE A 182 8.74 -1.29 -9.34
CA PHE A 182 9.14 -1.11 -7.96
C PHE A 182 8.50 0.16 -7.40
N ILE A 183 8.23 0.15 -6.10
CA ILE A 183 7.41 1.17 -5.44
C ILE A 183 7.96 1.50 -4.06
N THR A 184 7.85 2.75 -3.64
CA THR A 184 7.99 3.14 -2.23
C THR A 184 6.63 3.50 -1.67
N ILE A 185 6.20 2.80 -0.63
CA ILE A 185 4.90 3.01 0.01
C ILE A 185 5.12 3.73 1.35
N GLU A 186 4.21 4.63 1.69
CA GLU A 186 4.20 5.36 2.95
C GLU A 186 2.92 5.04 3.72
N ASP A 187 2.96 5.19 5.04
CA ASP A 187 1.75 5.18 5.86
C ASP A 187 0.69 6.15 5.27
N PRO A 188 -0.53 5.69 4.99
CA PRO A 188 -1.54 6.50 4.29
C PRO A 188 -1.90 7.79 5.01
N PHE A 189 -1.87 7.79 6.36
CA PHE A 189 -2.19 8.98 7.15
C PHE A 189 -1.00 9.95 7.17
N GLN A 190 0.23 9.45 7.30
CA GLN A 190 1.43 10.29 7.15
C GLN A 190 1.51 10.94 5.76
N ARG A 191 1.15 10.20 4.70
CA ARG A 191 1.05 10.75 3.35
C ARG A 191 -0.01 11.86 3.26
N ALA A 192 -1.15 11.70 3.91
CA ALA A 192 -2.20 12.73 3.97
C ALA A 192 -1.70 14.00 4.67
N ILE A 193 -1.01 13.87 5.80
CA ILE A 193 -0.38 15.00 6.50
C ILE A 193 0.67 15.69 5.62
N ARG A 194 1.57 14.92 5.00
CA ARG A 194 2.61 15.49 4.13
C ARG A 194 2.01 16.24 2.95
N THR A 195 1.00 15.68 2.30
CA THR A 195 0.34 16.33 1.16
C THR A 195 -0.45 17.56 1.60
N TYR A 196 -1.11 17.53 2.76
CA TYR A 196 -1.77 18.70 3.35
C TYR A 196 -0.79 19.86 3.54
N GLU A 197 0.36 19.59 4.19
CA GLU A 197 1.39 20.60 4.42
C GLU A 197 2.07 21.08 3.14
N LEU A 198 2.29 20.18 2.17
CA LEU A 198 2.80 20.54 0.84
C LEU A 198 1.81 21.49 0.15
N CYS A 199 0.52 21.16 0.13
CA CYS A 199 -0.50 21.93 -0.59
C CYS A 199 -0.83 23.29 0.07
N LYS A 200 -0.46 23.47 1.34
CA LYS A 200 -0.44 24.82 1.95
C LYS A 200 0.64 25.72 1.33
N ARG A 201 1.71 25.15 0.76
CA ARG A 201 2.86 25.90 0.23
C ARG A 201 2.86 25.93 -1.30
N GLU A 202 2.57 24.80 -1.94
CA GLU A 202 2.68 24.59 -3.38
C GLU A 202 1.32 24.24 -4.01
N ARG A 203 0.62 25.23 -4.56
CA ARG A 203 -0.70 25.01 -5.18
C ARG A 203 -0.65 24.40 -6.58
N SER A 204 0.50 24.44 -7.24
CA SER A 204 0.65 23.95 -8.62
C SER A 204 0.78 22.43 -8.71
N HIS A 205 0.94 21.72 -7.60
CA HIS A 205 1.00 20.26 -7.62
C HIS A 205 -0.39 19.69 -7.98
N PRO A 206 -0.50 18.69 -8.89
CA PRO A 206 -1.79 18.17 -9.34
C PRO A 206 -2.74 17.75 -8.21
N VAL A 207 -2.18 17.16 -7.16
CA VAL A 207 -2.93 16.75 -5.96
C VAL A 207 -3.51 17.93 -5.15
N CYS A 208 -2.93 19.13 -5.28
CA CYS A 208 -3.37 20.34 -4.60
C CYS A 208 -4.38 21.15 -5.41
N SER A 209 -4.64 20.73 -6.65
CA SER A 209 -5.44 21.51 -7.60
C SER A 209 -6.91 21.57 -7.21
N LEU A 210 -7.45 20.60 -6.47
CA LEU A 210 -8.88 20.51 -6.21
C LEU A 210 -9.32 21.18 -4.92
N LEU A 211 -8.61 20.92 -3.84
CA LEU A 211 -8.93 21.43 -2.51
C LEU A 211 -7.84 22.39 -2.03
N ASP A 212 -8.23 23.54 -1.47
CA ASP A 212 -7.27 24.49 -0.91
C ASP A 212 -6.95 24.09 0.53
N ALA A 213 -5.78 23.48 0.76
CA ALA A 213 -5.34 23.02 2.08
C ALA A 213 -5.27 24.14 3.14
N LYS A 214 -5.28 25.42 2.74
CA LYS A 214 -5.37 26.55 3.68
C LYS A 214 -6.79 26.83 4.19
N LYS A 215 -7.80 26.24 3.57
CA LYS A 215 -9.23 26.54 3.81
C LYS A 215 -9.99 25.35 4.38
N VAL A 216 -9.33 24.21 4.57
CA VAL A 216 -9.93 22.99 5.07
C VAL A 216 -9.11 22.44 6.21
N THR A 217 -9.74 21.65 7.07
CA THR A 217 -9.04 20.98 8.17
C THR A 217 -8.29 19.75 7.68
N LEU A 218 -7.30 19.27 8.45
CA LEU A 218 -6.55 18.04 8.12
C LEU A 218 -7.49 16.83 7.97
N LEU A 219 -8.53 16.76 8.80
CA LEU A 219 -9.58 15.77 8.68
C LEU A 219 -10.27 15.81 7.31
N GLN A 220 -10.78 16.98 6.92
CA GLN A 220 -11.45 17.17 5.62
C GLN A 220 -10.51 16.83 4.46
N TRP A 221 -9.26 17.26 4.54
CA TRP A 221 -8.22 16.93 3.57
C TRP A 221 -8.00 15.42 3.45
N THR A 222 -7.85 14.73 4.57
CA THR A 222 -7.58 13.28 4.61
C THR A 222 -8.75 12.49 4.02
N VAL A 223 -9.99 12.86 4.37
CA VAL A 223 -11.20 12.25 3.79
C VAL A 223 -11.31 12.57 2.29
N HIS A 224 -10.94 13.78 1.87
CA HIS A 224 -10.93 14.18 0.47
C HIS A 224 -9.92 13.39 -0.37
N HIS A 225 -8.73 13.10 0.15
CA HIS A 225 -7.78 12.25 -0.56
C HIS A 225 -8.22 10.78 -0.55
N GLY A 226 -8.52 10.23 0.63
CA GLY A 226 -8.92 8.83 0.79
C GLY A 226 -7.85 7.84 0.30
N ASN A 227 -8.30 6.75 -0.33
CA ASN A 227 -7.45 5.63 -0.75
C ASN A 227 -6.59 5.92 -2.00
N TYR A 228 -5.72 6.92 -1.95
CA TYR A 228 -4.92 7.36 -3.10
C TYR A 228 -4.10 6.22 -3.76
N LEU A 229 -3.46 5.35 -2.97
CA LEU A 229 -2.63 4.26 -3.51
C LEU A 229 -3.48 3.20 -4.21
N LEU A 230 -4.65 2.85 -3.66
CA LEU A 230 -5.61 1.99 -4.34
C LEU A 230 -5.93 2.54 -5.73
N HIS A 231 -6.15 3.86 -5.85
CA HIS A 231 -6.51 4.49 -7.12
C HIS A 231 -5.33 4.50 -8.11
N GLN A 232 -4.10 4.66 -7.61
CA GLN A 232 -2.88 4.52 -8.42
C GLN A 232 -2.72 3.09 -8.97
N LEU A 233 -2.99 2.07 -8.15
CA LEU A 233 -2.83 0.66 -8.53
C LEU A 233 -3.99 0.08 -9.35
N SER A 234 -5.15 0.73 -9.32
CA SER A 234 -6.35 0.33 -10.06
C SER A 234 -6.72 1.29 -11.18
N PHE A 235 -5.79 2.18 -11.56
CA PHE A 235 -6.02 3.23 -12.54
C PHE A 235 -6.54 2.68 -13.88
N HIS A 236 -7.48 3.42 -14.48
CA HIS A 236 -7.96 3.15 -15.83
C HIS A 236 -8.39 4.43 -16.53
N GLY A 237 -7.85 4.66 -17.73
CA GLY A 237 -8.01 5.88 -18.52
C GLY A 237 -9.45 6.17 -18.93
N ASN A 238 -10.31 5.14 -19.08
CA ASN A 238 -11.72 5.36 -19.42
C ASN A 238 -12.47 6.17 -18.36
N TYR A 239 -11.99 6.23 -17.12
CA TYR A 239 -12.60 7.08 -16.10
C TYR A 239 -12.30 8.57 -16.29
N CYS A 240 -11.27 8.93 -17.05
CA CYS A 240 -10.91 10.32 -17.31
C CYS A 240 -11.87 11.02 -18.28
N ASP A 241 -12.41 10.25 -19.23
CA ASP A 241 -13.29 10.72 -20.30
C ASP A 241 -14.78 10.66 -19.89
N ALA A 242 -15.08 10.09 -18.72
CA ALA A 242 -16.44 9.93 -18.25
C ALA A 242 -17.03 11.26 -17.76
N ASN A 243 -18.22 11.61 -18.25
CA ASN A 243 -19.02 12.68 -17.67
C ASN A 243 -19.42 12.30 -16.24
N VAL A 244 -19.11 13.18 -15.28
CA VAL A 244 -19.54 13.01 -13.89
C VAL A 244 -20.84 13.78 -13.70
N GLU A 245 -21.96 13.13 -14.02
CA GLU A 245 -23.29 13.75 -13.95
C GLU A 245 -23.75 13.97 -12.49
N ASN A 246 -23.39 13.05 -11.58
CA ASN A 246 -23.78 13.11 -10.18
C ASN A 246 -22.55 13.20 -9.27
N ILE A 247 -22.20 14.42 -8.87
CA ILE A 247 -21.14 14.63 -7.88
C ILE A 247 -21.75 14.52 -6.46
N PRO A 248 -21.31 13.57 -5.62
CA PRO A 248 -21.81 13.43 -4.26
C PRO A 248 -21.79 14.75 -3.49
N HIS A 249 -22.80 15.00 -2.65
CA HIS A 249 -22.93 16.26 -1.92
C HIS A 249 -21.66 16.65 -1.14
N LYS A 250 -20.94 15.65 -0.62
CA LYS A 250 -19.67 15.84 0.10
C LYS A 250 -18.56 16.49 -0.73
N TYR A 251 -18.67 16.53 -2.07
CA TYR A 251 -17.69 17.12 -2.97
C TYR A 251 -18.15 18.39 -3.68
N LYS A 252 -19.37 18.88 -3.45
CA LYS A 252 -19.93 20.08 -4.10
C LYS A 252 -19.07 21.35 -3.96
N HIS A 253 -18.23 21.43 -2.93
CA HIS A 253 -17.31 22.56 -2.73
C HIS A 253 -16.10 22.55 -3.69
N VAL A 254 -15.91 21.48 -4.46
CA VAL A 254 -14.79 21.26 -5.38
C VAL A 254 -15.23 21.42 -6.85
N THR A 255 -16.54 21.51 -7.12
CA THR A 255 -17.14 21.32 -8.45
C THR A 255 -17.24 22.56 -9.31
N ASP A 256 -16.86 23.74 -8.80
CA ASP A 256 -16.88 24.98 -9.58
C ASP A 256 -15.76 25.04 -10.64
N LYS A 257 -14.98 23.96 -10.80
CA LYS A 257 -13.89 23.85 -11.78
C LYS A 257 -14.39 23.10 -13.00
N GLU A 258 -14.33 23.77 -14.15
CA GLU A 258 -14.76 23.23 -15.44
C GLU A 258 -14.02 21.94 -15.84
N ASP A 259 -12.79 21.75 -15.35
CA ASP A 259 -11.99 20.54 -15.58
C ASP A 259 -11.53 19.89 -14.27
N LEU A 260 -12.17 18.77 -13.92
CA LEU A 260 -11.70 17.88 -12.84
C LEU A 260 -10.51 17.04 -13.33
N PRO A 261 -9.42 16.90 -12.54
CA PRO A 261 -8.29 16.06 -12.89
C PRO A 261 -8.70 14.59 -12.95
N CYS A 262 -8.00 13.80 -13.77
CA CYS A 262 -8.45 12.43 -14.07
C CYS A 262 -8.51 11.55 -12.80
N TRP A 263 -7.50 11.62 -11.92
CA TRP A 263 -7.49 10.81 -10.70
C TRP A 263 -8.77 11.01 -9.85
N PHE A 264 -9.33 12.23 -9.87
CA PHE A 264 -10.53 12.55 -9.12
C PHE A 264 -11.79 12.09 -9.84
N LYS A 265 -11.85 12.19 -11.18
CA LYS A 265 -12.93 11.58 -11.97
C LYS A 265 -13.02 10.07 -11.73
N GLN A 266 -11.88 9.36 -11.74
CA GLN A 266 -11.81 7.96 -11.34
C GLN A 266 -12.34 7.75 -9.93
N LYS A 267 -11.92 8.58 -8.97
CA LYS A 267 -12.42 8.48 -7.60
C LYS A 267 -13.94 8.57 -7.53
N LEU A 268 -14.52 9.60 -8.14
CA LEU A 268 -15.97 9.80 -8.12
C LEU A 268 -16.70 8.61 -8.77
N LYS A 269 -16.19 8.10 -9.89
CA LYS A 269 -16.81 6.95 -10.58
C LYS A 269 -16.68 5.65 -9.81
N MET A 270 -15.55 5.43 -9.14
CA MET A 270 -15.38 4.29 -8.24
C MET A 270 -16.37 4.38 -7.07
N GLU A 271 -16.54 5.54 -6.47
CA GLU A 271 -17.50 5.71 -5.37
C GLU A 271 -18.97 5.64 -5.80
N GLU A 272 -19.31 6.03 -7.04
CA GLU A 272 -20.67 5.98 -7.58
C GLU A 272 -21.09 4.56 -7.97
N ASN A 273 -20.18 3.79 -8.58
CA ASN A 273 -20.54 2.55 -9.29
C ASN A 273 -20.10 1.26 -8.59
N ILE A 274 -19.31 1.34 -7.52
CA ILE A 274 -18.73 0.17 -6.86
C ILE A 274 -19.42 -0.07 -5.52
N SER A 275 -19.93 -1.28 -5.31
CA SER A 275 -20.47 -1.68 -4.00
C SER A 275 -19.35 -1.88 -2.98
N ASP A 276 -19.66 -1.78 -1.67
CA ASP A 276 -18.68 -2.05 -0.61
C ASP A 276 -18.02 -3.44 -0.76
N ALA A 277 -18.77 -4.43 -1.24
CA ALA A 277 -18.26 -5.78 -1.49
C ALA A 277 -17.27 -5.82 -2.67
N ASP A 278 -17.59 -5.13 -3.78
CA ASP A 278 -16.70 -5.04 -4.94
C ASP A 278 -15.42 -4.26 -4.59
N PHE A 279 -15.54 -3.20 -3.79
CA PHE A 279 -14.42 -2.41 -3.29
C PHE A 279 -13.50 -3.25 -2.40
N PHE A 280 -14.07 -4.08 -1.52
CA PHE A 280 -13.33 -5.06 -0.72
C PHE A 280 -12.64 -6.11 -1.59
N HIS A 281 -13.31 -6.64 -2.63
CA HIS A 281 -12.73 -7.60 -3.55
C HIS A 281 -11.54 -7.02 -4.33
N LEU A 282 -11.68 -5.79 -4.85
CA LEU A 282 -10.60 -5.08 -5.54
C LEU A 282 -9.40 -4.87 -4.63
N THR A 283 -9.63 -4.37 -3.42
CA THR A 283 -8.58 -4.16 -2.42
C THR A 283 -7.88 -5.47 -2.07
N SER A 284 -8.65 -6.53 -1.81
CA SER A 284 -8.10 -7.85 -1.45
C SER A 284 -7.29 -8.45 -2.59
N PHE A 285 -7.73 -8.29 -3.83
CA PHE A 285 -6.98 -8.73 -5.00
C PHE A 285 -5.64 -8.01 -5.12
N ILE A 286 -5.62 -6.68 -4.97
CA ILE A 286 -4.38 -5.90 -4.99
C ILE A 286 -3.41 -6.35 -3.89
N VAL A 287 -3.90 -6.47 -2.65
CA VAL A 287 -3.11 -6.93 -1.50
C VAL A 287 -2.47 -8.30 -1.77
N ARG A 288 -3.23 -9.26 -2.32
CA ARG A 288 -2.74 -10.62 -2.61
C ARG A 288 -1.73 -10.67 -3.76
N ASN A 289 -1.70 -9.66 -4.64
CA ASN A 289 -0.85 -9.66 -5.82
C ASN A 289 0.35 -8.70 -5.75
N LEU A 290 0.53 -7.91 -4.68
CA LEU A 290 1.68 -7.01 -4.54
C LEU A 290 3.03 -7.73 -4.76
N GLU A 291 3.19 -8.96 -4.24
CA GLU A 291 4.41 -9.76 -4.41
C GLU A 291 4.62 -10.25 -5.85
N LYS A 292 3.55 -10.35 -6.64
CA LYS A 292 3.62 -10.78 -8.05
C LYS A 292 3.80 -9.60 -9.00
N TRP A 293 3.29 -8.43 -8.61
CA TRP A 293 3.32 -7.23 -9.44
C TRP A 293 4.62 -6.44 -9.32
N PHE A 294 5.24 -6.43 -8.13
CA PHE A 294 6.41 -5.60 -7.86
C PHE A 294 7.67 -6.44 -7.67
N ALA A 295 8.66 -6.19 -8.53
CA ALA A 295 10.02 -6.72 -8.41
C ALA A 295 10.67 -6.36 -7.07
N ALA A 296 10.35 -5.19 -6.53
CA ALA A 296 10.74 -4.77 -5.18
C ALA A 296 9.74 -3.77 -4.58
N VAL A 297 9.44 -3.94 -3.30
CA VAL A 297 8.67 -2.98 -2.49
C VAL A 297 9.60 -2.32 -1.48
N GLY A 298 9.52 -1.00 -1.36
CA GLY A 298 10.20 -0.17 -0.37
C GLY A 298 9.23 0.60 0.51
N LEU A 299 9.73 1.17 1.59
CA LEU A 299 8.98 1.99 2.54
C LEU A 299 9.58 3.40 2.65
N GLN A 300 8.71 4.41 2.69
CA GLN A 300 9.11 5.82 2.79
C GLN A 300 9.77 6.15 4.14
N GLU A 301 9.39 5.46 5.20
CA GLU A 301 9.99 5.61 6.53
C GLU A 301 11.36 4.91 6.65
N ASP A 302 11.73 4.03 5.71
CA ASP A 302 13.03 3.32 5.67
C ASP A 302 13.64 3.40 4.25
N LEU A 303 13.80 4.64 3.75
CA LEU A 303 14.34 4.90 2.41
C LEU A 303 15.75 4.35 2.21
N GLU A 304 16.59 4.32 3.26
CA GLU A 304 17.96 3.82 3.14
C GLU A 304 17.97 2.33 2.77
N ASN A 305 17.20 1.49 3.49
CA ASN A 305 17.12 0.07 3.17
C ASN A 305 16.31 -0.17 1.89
N SER A 306 15.30 0.66 1.60
CA SER A 306 14.61 0.65 0.30
C SER A 306 15.59 0.85 -0.86
N GLY A 307 16.50 1.83 -0.74
CA GLY A 307 17.54 2.09 -1.73
C GLY A 307 18.51 0.91 -1.92
N LYS A 308 18.92 0.24 -0.83
CA LYS A 308 19.77 -0.97 -0.89
C LYS A 308 19.06 -2.12 -1.59
N ILE A 309 17.78 -2.34 -1.28
CA ILE A 309 16.92 -3.34 -1.92
C ILE A 309 16.82 -3.07 -3.42
N PHE A 310 16.44 -1.85 -3.82
CA PHE A 310 16.30 -1.50 -5.24
C PHE A 310 17.62 -1.63 -5.98
N GLN A 311 18.73 -1.21 -5.36
CA GLN A 311 20.06 -1.34 -5.94
C GLN A 311 20.44 -2.81 -6.17
N HIS A 312 20.10 -3.71 -5.24
CA HIS A 312 20.38 -5.13 -5.42
C HIS A 312 19.57 -5.75 -6.56
N VAL A 313 18.28 -5.39 -6.69
CA VAL A 313 17.40 -5.96 -7.71
C VAL A 313 17.71 -5.42 -9.11
N LEU A 314 17.86 -4.10 -9.23
CA LEU A 314 17.94 -3.42 -10.52
C LEU A 314 19.37 -3.08 -10.96
N GLN A 315 20.37 -3.34 -10.09
CA GLN A 315 21.79 -3.09 -10.38
C GLN A 315 22.12 -1.63 -10.71
N LEU A 316 21.34 -0.69 -10.17
CA LEU A 316 21.53 0.76 -10.29
C LEU A 316 21.85 1.38 -8.92
N PRO A 317 22.64 2.48 -8.85
CA PRO A 317 23.18 3.01 -7.60
C PRO A 317 22.16 3.82 -6.76
N PHE A 318 21.03 3.23 -6.40
CA PHE A 318 19.95 3.87 -5.65
C PHE A 318 20.35 4.30 -4.23
N THR A 319 21.27 3.59 -3.56
CA THR A 319 21.62 3.89 -2.16
C THR A 319 22.07 5.35 -1.94
N LYS A 320 22.83 5.91 -2.89
CA LYS A 320 23.28 7.32 -2.81
C LYS A 320 22.10 8.28 -2.84
N CYS A 321 21.19 8.06 -3.77
CA CYS A 321 19.99 8.86 -3.95
C CYS A 321 19.10 8.90 -2.70
N PHE A 322 18.84 7.74 -2.11
CA PHE A 322 17.97 7.65 -0.92
C PHE A 322 18.66 8.15 0.35
N SER A 323 19.97 7.93 0.51
CA SER A 323 20.71 8.40 1.69
C SER A 323 20.86 9.93 1.74
N GLU A 324 21.08 10.60 0.60
CA GLU A 324 21.11 12.06 0.53
C GLU A 324 19.77 12.68 0.94
N LYS A 325 18.65 12.08 0.51
CA LYS A 325 17.31 12.51 0.92
C LYS A 325 17.07 12.35 2.42
N VAL A 326 17.53 11.25 3.02
CA VAL A 326 17.43 11.07 4.48
C VAL A 326 18.22 12.14 5.22
N LYS A 327 19.41 12.51 4.75
CA LYS A 327 20.22 13.58 5.35
C LYS A 327 19.53 14.95 5.24
N ASN A 328 18.98 15.26 4.06
CA ASN A 328 18.27 16.52 3.83
C ASN A 328 16.95 16.60 4.60
N ALA A 329 16.22 15.49 4.70
CA ALA A 329 15.01 15.41 5.53
C ALA A 329 15.35 15.61 7.01
N LYS A 330 16.40 14.98 7.54
CA LYS A 330 16.85 15.23 8.92
C LYS A 330 17.31 16.68 9.15
N SER A 331 17.76 17.36 8.09
CA SER A 331 18.12 18.79 8.15
C SER A 331 16.93 19.73 8.00
N GLN A 332 15.75 19.25 7.56
CA GLN A 332 14.53 20.04 7.38
C GLN A 332 13.41 19.67 8.36
N VAL A 333 13.52 18.53 9.03
CA VAL A 333 12.63 18.12 10.13
C VAL A 333 13.18 18.70 11.44
N ASP A 334 13.15 20.02 11.53
CA ASP A 334 12.92 20.77 12.78
C ASP A 334 11.40 20.97 12.95
N PHE A 335 10.64 19.93 12.62
CA PHE A 335 9.23 19.76 12.97
C PHE A 335 9.04 18.54 13.89
N SER A 336 10.13 18.02 14.46
CA SER A 336 10.04 17.15 15.63
C SER A 336 9.66 17.99 16.84
N HIS A 337 8.44 17.78 17.30
CA HIS A 337 8.16 17.65 18.72
C HIS A 337 9.40 17.20 19.50
N ASP A 338 9.75 17.97 20.53
CA ASP A 338 10.60 17.61 21.66
C ASP A 338 10.13 16.30 22.32
N ASP A 339 10.39 15.14 21.72
CA ASP A 339 10.10 13.84 22.33
C ASP A 339 11.25 12.82 22.22
N ASP A 340 12.48 13.30 21.99
CA ASP A 340 13.72 12.53 22.17
C ASP A 340 14.59 13.10 23.31
N ASN A 341 13.98 13.33 24.46
CA ASN A 341 14.72 13.54 25.71
C ASN A 341 14.50 12.35 26.65
N ASN A 342 15.48 11.44 26.64
CA ASN A 342 15.57 10.19 27.42
C ASN A 342 15.69 10.38 28.96
N ASN A 343 15.02 11.40 29.54
CA ASN A 343 15.00 11.66 30.98
C ASN A 343 13.57 11.69 31.56
N ARG A 344 12.74 10.71 31.16
CA ARG A 344 11.31 10.63 31.54
C ARG A 344 11.02 9.91 32.88
N VAL A 345 11.97 9.83 33.81
CA VAL A 345 11.72 9.22 35.13
C VAL A 345 11.35 10.23 36.23
N ASN A 346 11.63 11.53 36.10
CA ASN A 346 11.41 12.49 37.21
C ASN A 346 10.70 13.81 36.88
N ARG A 347 10.13 13.99 35.68
CA ARG A 347 9.28 15.16 35.43
C ARG A 347 7.83 14.83 35.80
N LYS A 348 7.44 15.22 37.01
CA LYS A 348 6.02 15.36 37.38
C LYS A 348 5.34 16.20 36.28
N PRO A 349 4.20 15.76 35.73
CA PRO A 349 3.47 16.55 34.75
C PRO A 349 3.12 17.88 35.41
N LYS A 350 3.70 18.99 34.91
CA LYS A 350 3.14 20.31 35.18
C LYS A 350 1.77 20.29 34.53
N ARG A 351 0.73 20.14 35.35
CA ARG A 351 -0.63 20.53 34.99
C ARG A 351 -0.61 22.03 34.73
N THR A 352 -0.26 22.40 33.50
CA THR A 352 -0.66 23.68 32.96
C THR A 352 -2.17 23.58 32.86
N LEU A 353 -2.85 24.31 33.73
CA LEU A 353 -4.28 24.59 33.58
C LEU A 353 -4.42 25.29 32.23
N VAL A 354 -4.78 24.52 31.21
CA VAL A 354 -5.19 25.06 29.92
C VAL A 354 -6.45 25.88 30.21
N PRO A 355 -6.52 27.15 29.82
CA PRO A 355 -7.74 27.94 29.94
C PRO A 355 -8.91 27.17 29.32
N GLU A 356 -10.01 27.02 30.04
CA GLU A 356 -11.18 26.21 29.64
C GLU A 356 -11.94 26.75 28.41
N ASP A 357 -11.38 27.71 27.67
CA ASP A 357 -12.08 28.49 26.63
C ASP A 357 -11.34 28.55 25.28
N GLU A 358 -10.18 27.88 25.13
CA GLU A 358 -9.59 27.65 23.81
C GLU A 358 -10.03 26.27 23.30
N GLY A 359 -11.05 26.28 22.43
CA GLY A 359 -11.58 25.08 21.80
C GLY A 359 -10.46 24.22 21.21
N TYR A 360 -10.29 23.02 21.75
CA TYR A 360 -9.31 22.04 21.26
C TYR A 360 -9.55 21.82 19.76
N ASP A 361 -8.57 22.16 18.92
CA ASP A 361 -8.65 22.02 17.47
C ASP A 361 -8.49 20.55 17.05
N TYR A 362 -9.51 19.76 17.40
CA TYR A 362 -9.60 18.32 17.14
C TYR A 362 -9.41 18.00 15.66
N GLU A 363 -9.88 18.88 14.75
CA GLU A 363 -9.88 18.63 13.32
C GLU A 363 -8.52 18.85 12.63
N ASN A 364 -7.53 19.40 13.36
CA ASN A 364 -6.17 19.58 12.84
C ASN A 364 -5.08 18.85 13.65
N ASP A 365 -5.37 18.27 14.82
CA ASP A 365 -4.38 17.53 15.63
C ASP A 365 -4.12 16.11 15.07
N PRO A 366 -2.93 15.82 14.51
CA PRO A 366 -2.63 14.50 13.95
C PRO A 366 -2.66 13.36 14.96
N ASN A 367 -2.34 13.63 16.24
CA ASN A 367 -2.29 12.59 17.28
C ASN A 367 -3.68 12.06 17.61
N VAL A 368 -4.68 12.95 17.58
CA VAL A 368 -6.07 12.60 17.83
C VAL A 368 -6.71 12.01 16.58
N LEU A 369 -6.49 12.64 15.43
CA LEU A 369 -7.07 12.24 14.15
C LEU A 369 -6.63 10.85 13.66
N ARG A 370 -5.47 10.35 14.09
CA ARG A 370 -5.01 8.98 13.75
C ARG A 370 -6.02 7.90 14.15
N TYR A 371 -6.84 8.17 15.17
CA TYR A 371 -7.86 7.27 15.71
C TYR A 371 -9.29 7.67 15.31
N ASP A 372 -9.46 8.69 14.47
CA ASP A 372 -10.78 9.11 13.99
C ASP A 372 -11.36 8.07 13.02
N PHE A 373 -12.58 7.60 13.28
CA PHE A 373 -13.24 6.56 12.49
C PHE A 373 -13.45 6.96 11.02
N ARG A 374 -13.63 8.25 10.73
CA ARG A 374 -13.83 8.78 9.37
C ARG A 374 -12.54 8.67 8.57
N ILE A 375 -11.40 8.97 9.21
CA ILE A 375 -10.07 8.79 8.62
C ILE A 375 -9.77 7.30 8.46
N GLU A 376 -10.10 6.48 9.45
CA GLU A 376 -9.93 5.04 9.35
C GLU A 376 -10.69 4.46 8.17
N LYS A 377 -11.97 4.80 8.03
CA LYS A 377 -12.80 4.39 6.90
C LYS A 377 -12.29 4.94 5.56
N ALA A 378 -11.91 6.21 5.52
CA ALA A 378 -11.45 6.85 4.27
C ALA A 378 -10.13 6.28 3.74
N LEU A 379 -9.28 5.72 4.61
CA LEU A 379 -7.96 5.17 4.29
C LEU A 379 -7.89 3.64 4.40
N GLU A 380 -9.02 2.95 4.58
CA GLU A 380 -9.06 1.52 4.93
C GLU A 380 -8.30 0.65 3.93
N ALA A 381 -8.55 0.82 2.63
CA ALA A 381 -7.90 0.02 1.60
C ALA A 381 -6.39 0.28 1.53
N ASP A 382 -6.00 1.55 1.59
CA ASP A 382 -4.59 1.93 1.59
C ASP A 382 -3.86 1.42 2.84
N LYS A 383 -4.51 1.36 4.00
CA LYS A 383 -3.96 0.76 5.22
C LYS A 383 -3.72 -0.73 5.05
N LEU A 384 -4.63 -1.45 4.39
CA LEU A 384 -4.45 -2.89 4.08
C LEU A 384 -3.29 -3.12 3.11
N ILE A 385 -3.20 -2.32 2.04
CA ILE A 385 -2.09 -2.36 1.08
C ILE A 385 -0.76 -2.08 1.77
N TYR A 386 -0.71 -1.03 2.60
CA TYR A 386 0.50 -0.66 3.36
C TYR A 386 0.91 -1.75 4.36
N LYS A 387 -0.03 -2.36 5.09
CA LYS A 387 0.28 -3.46 6.02
C LYS A 387 0.95 -4.64 5.29
N GLN A 388 0.45 -5.00 4.11
CA GLN A 388 1.07 -6.04 3.29
C GLN A 388 2.43 -5.60 2.74
N ALA A 389 2.56 -4.34 2.30
CA ALA A 389 3.85 -3.78 1.88
C ALA A 389 4.91 -3.84 2.99
N GLN A 390 4.54 -3.53 4.24
CA GLN A 390 5.42 -3.64 5.39
C GLN A 390 5.90 -5.09 5.63
N ARG A 391 4.99 -6.08 5.49
CA ARG A 391 5.36 -7.49 5.57
C ARG A 391 6.37 -7.86 4.49
N ILE A 392 6.07 -7.52 3.24
CA ILE A 392 6.94 -7.79 2.08
C ILE A 392 8.32 -7.15 2.28
N PHE A 393 8.36 -5.88 2.68
CA PHE A 393 9.59 -5.15 2.93
C PHE A 393 10.46 -5.79 4.02
N ARG A 394 9.86 -6.22 5.14
CA ARG A 394 10.59 -6.91 6.22
C ARG A 394 11.23 -8.22 5.72
N LEU A 395 10.51 -9.00 4.92
CA LEU A 395 11.02 -10.24 4.33
C LEU A 395 12.16 -9.97 3.35
N GLN A 396 12.00 -8.97 2.47
CA GLN A 396 13.07 -8.53 1.54
C GLN A 396 14.33 -8.11 2.30
N LYS A 397 14.17 -7.27 3.34
CA LYS A 397 15.26 -6.78 4.19
C LYS A 397 16.00 -7.93 4.88
N GLN A 398 15.28 -8.89 5.45
CA GLN A 398 15.87 -10.07 6.08
C GLN A 398 16.66 -10.92 5.07
N ARG A 399 16.09 -11.21 3.89
CA ARG A 399 16.77 -12.00 2.85
C ARG A 399 18.00 -11.28 2.30
N LEU A 400 17.95 -9.96 2.13
CA LEU A 400 19.11 -9.16 1.72
C LEU A 400 20.27 -9.27 2.73
N LEU A 401 19.98 -9.14 4.04
CA LEU A 401 20.99 -9.26 5.09
C LEU A 401 21.65 -10.64 5.14
N ASN A 402 20.88 -11.70 4.88
CA ASN A 402 21.40 -13.06 4.85
C ASN A 402 22.33 -13.32 3.65
N LYS A 403 22.13 -12.63 2.52
CA LYS A 403 23.00 -12.72 1.33
C LYS A 403 24.31 -11.94 1.46
N THR A 404 24.40 -11.01 2.41
CA THR A 404 25.59 -10.18 2.64
C THR A 404 26.54 -10.72 3.70
N LYS A 405 26.17 -11.82 4.37
CA LYS A 405 27.03 -12.58 5.26
C LYS A 405 27.73 -13.67 4.45
#